data_AF-A0A3N5SIK3-F1
#
_entry.id   AF-A0A3N5SIK3-F1
#
_cell.length_a   1.000
_cell.length_b   1.000
_cell.length_c   1.000
_cell.angle_alpha   90.00
_cell.angle_beta   90.00
_cell.angle_gamma   90.00
#
_symmetry.space_group_name_H-M   'P 1'
#
loop_
_entity.id
_entity.type
_entity.pdbx_description
1 polymer ?
#
loop_
_entity_poly.entity_id
_entity_poly.type
_entity_poly.pdbx_seq_one_letter_code
_entity_poly.pdbx_strand_id
1 'polypeptide(L)'
;MSDGKKPEVDDLIGFGIDFIHQAGESAMVFYGKGRPQVKFDQGVVTEAEIQLTELFKDQLHQHFPEHKLFSVDAVNQEYSHEGKRYLWAFDPLEGVANFQAGIPLWGLSLALLENFWPVFGVFFMPATGDLFHARAGCCAYWGRREITIPGSDGIDDESTLLTYSRFHQHYRSEFPGKIRSLGCTSAHLCYVAMGRA
;
A
#
# COMPACT_ATOMS: atom_id res chain seq x y z
N MET A 1 -3.83 32.77 -20.74
CA MET A 1 -4.10 31.32 -20.67
C MET A 1 -2.75 30.65 -20.58
N SER A 2 -2.27 30.38 -19.36
CA SER A 2 -0.97 29.74 -19.17
C SER A 2 -1.07 28.30 -19.62
N ASP A 3 -0.28 27.93 -20.62
CA ASP A 3 -0.03 26.55 -20.99
C ASP A 3 0.76 25.92 -19.82
N GLY A 4 0.04 25.41 -18.82
CA GLY A 4 0.62 24.77 -17.66
C GLY A 4 1.30 23.49 -18.10
N LYS A 5 2.63 23.45 -18.02
CA LYS A 5 3.42 22.26 -18.34
C LYS A 5 2.81 21.06 -17.60
N LYS A 6 2.33 20.06 -18.34
CA LYS A 6 1.80 18.82 -17.74
C LYS A 6 2.91 18.18 -16.89
N PRO A 7 2.61 17.72 -15.65
CA PRO A 7 3.61 17.09 -14.81
C PRO A 7 4.18 15.86 -15.52
N GLU A 8 5.50 15.70 -15.44
CA GLU A 8 6.16 14.48 -15.90
C GLU A 8 5.88 13.35 -14.89
N VAL A 9 5.97 12.09 -15.33
CA VAL A 9 5.68 10.94 -14.44
C VAL A 9 6.55 10.96 -13.18
N ASP A 10 7.78 11.49 -13.28
CA ASP A 10 8.69 11.62 -12.16
C ASP A 10 8.19 12.62 -11.10
N ASP A 11 7.52 13.70 -11.52
CA ASP A 11 6.89 14.67 -10.60
C ASP A 11 5.76 13.99 -9.80
N LEU A 12 4.98 13.13 -10.46
CA LEU A 12 3.90 12.38 -9.82
C LEU A 12 4.44 11.35 -8.83
N ILE A 13 5.53 10.66 -9.20
CA ILE A 13 6.21 9.71 -8.30
C ILE A 13 6.73 10.45 -7.06
N GLY A 14 7.38 11.61 -7.24
CA GLY A 14 7.86 12.45 -6.15
C GLY A 14 6.73 12.83 -5.19
N PHE A 15 5.62 13.34 -5.74
CA PHE A 15 4.42 13.65 -4.96
C PHE A 15 3.91 12.44 -4.15
N GLY A 16 3.83 11.26 -4.78
CA GLY A 16 3.35 10.05 -4.10
C GLY A 16 4.25 9.60 -2.95
N ILE A 17 5.57 9.71 -3.11
CA ILE A 17 6.55 9.38 -2.06
C ILE A 17 6.48 10.39 -0.91
N ASP A 18 6.40 11.68 -1.21
CA ASP A 18 6.31 12.72 -0.17
C ASP A 18 5.00 12.58 0.63
N PHE A 19 3.89 12.36 -0.08
CA PHE A 19 2.58 12.14 0.53
C PHE A 19 2.58 10.92 1.45
N ILE A 20 3.10 9.76 1.00
CA ILE A 20 3.02 8.53 1.81
C ILE A 20 3.82 8.65 3.11
N HIS A 21 4.94 9.39 3.10
CA HIS A 21 5.70 9.69 4.31
C HIS A 21 4.90 10.57 5.27
N GLN A 22 4.32 11.67 4.79
CA GLN A 22 3.49 12.56 5.60
C GLN A 22 2.26 11.84 6.18
N ALA A 23 1.58 11.05 5.35
CA ALA A 23 0.44 10.23 5.77
C ALA A 23 0.85 9.22 6.85
N GLY A 24 2.02 8.59 6.69
CA GLY A 24 2.59 7.69 7.70
C GLY A 24 2.84 8.38 9.04
N GLU A 25 3.42 9.58 9.05
CA GLU A 25 3.60 10.38 10.27
C GLU A 25 2.27 10.73 10.94
N SER A 26 1.26 11.13 10.14
CA SER A 26 -0.09 11.41 10.62
C SER A 26 -0.76 10.17 11.22
N ALA A 27 -0.58 9.00 10.62
CA ALA A 27 -1.16 7.74 11.08
C ALA A 27 -0.60 7.30 12.45
N MET A 28 0.66 7.65 12.76
CA MET A 28 1.31 7.29 14.04
C MET A 28 0.58 7.84 15.27
N VAL A 29 -0.22 8.91 15.13
CA VAL A 29 -1.05 9.44 16.23
C VAL A 29 -2.10 8.43 16.68
N PHE A 30 -2.54 7.50 15.83
CA PHE A 30 -3.57 6.50 16.14
C PHE A 30 -2.99 5.11 16.45
N TYR A 31 -1.73 4.87 16.06
CA TYR A 31 -1.05 3.59 16.21
C TYR A 31 -1.01 3.11 17.67
N GLY A 32 -1.40 1.85 17.90
CA GLY A 32 -1.40 1.22 19.22
C GLY A 32 -2.46 1.76 20.20
N LYS A 33 -3.42 2.57 19.73
CA LYS A 33 -4.49 3.15 20.56
C LYS A 33 -5.80 2.36 20.54
N GLY A 34 -5.83 1.17 19.95
CA GLY A 34 -7.01 0.31 19.97
C GLY A 34 -7.36 -0.12 21.40
N ARG A 35 -8.64 -0.08 21.76
CA ARG A 35 -9.08 -0.54 23.09
C ARG A 35 -8.91 -2.06 23.23
N PRO A 36 -8.14 -2.55 24.21
CA PRO A 36 -7.87 -4.00 24.34
C PRO A 36 -9.11 -4.81 24.74
N GLN A 37 -10.18 -4.16 25.22
CA GLN A 37 -11.42 -4.82 25.64
C GLN A 37 -12.39 -5.09 24.47
N VAL A 38 -12.12 -4.59 23.26
CA VAL A 38 -12.94 -4.86 22.07
C VAL A 38 -12.14 -5.67 21.06
N LYS A 39 -12.80 -6.61 20.37
CA LYS A 39 -12.15 -7.47 19.37
C LYS A 39 -11.68 -6.69 18.13
N PHE A 40 -12.32 -5.56 17.85
CA PHE A 40 -11.97 -4.67 16.75
C PHE A 40 -12.45 -3.25 17.10
N ASP A 41 -11.53 -2.34 17.34
CA ASP A 41 -11.87 -0.94 17.66
C ASP A 41 -12.16 -0.17 16.37
N GLN A 42 -13.39 -0.28 15.87
CA GLN A 42 -13.82 0.41 14.66
C GLN A 42 -13.62 1.92 14.74
N GLY A 43 -13.73 2.52 15.93
CA GLY A 43 -13.65 3.96 16.08
C GLY A 43 -12.29 4.52 15.69
N VAL A 44 -11.22 3.99 16.30
CA VAL A 44 -9.84 4.43 16.03
C VAL A 44 -9.43 4.20 14.58
N VAL A 45 -9.84 3.06 14.02
CA VAL A 45 -9.55 2.70 12.62
C VAL A 45 -10.26 3.65 11.67
N THR A 46 -11.57 3.82 11.84
CA THR A 46 -12.39 4.67 10.97
C THR A 46 -11.91 6.12 11.02
N GLU A 47 -11.55 6.62 12.21
CA GLU A 47 -11.02 7.98 12.38
C GLU A 47 -9.69 8.17 11.63
N ALA A 48 -8.76 7.22 11.77
CA ALA A 48 -7.50 7.23 11.03
C ALA A 48 -7.72 7.19 9.50
N GLU A 49 -8.55 6.27 9.01
CA GLU A 49 -8.82 6.11 7.57
C GLU A 49 -9.47 7.36 6.98
N ILE A 50 -10.46 7.95 7.66
CA ILE A 50 -11.11 9.20 7.21
C ILE A 50 -10.09 10.33 7.15
N GLN A 51 -9.31 10.55 8.22
CA GLN A 51 -8.34 11.65 8.26
C GLN A 51 -7.31 11.54 7.13
N LEU A 52 -6.75 10.34 6.92
CA LEU A 52 -5.73 10.11 5.90
C LEU A 52 -6.31 10.24 4.49
N THR A 53 -7.53 9.76 4.27
CA THR A 53 -8.22 9.84 2.97
C THR A 53 -8.54 11.29 2.61
N GLU A 54 -9.07 12.08 3.55
CA GLU A 54 -9.35 13.49 3.30
C GLU A 54 -8.06 14.29 3.07
N LEU A 55 -6.99 14.00 3.81
CA LEU A 55 -5.67 14.59 3.56
C LEU A 55 -5.20 14.33 2.12
N PHE A 56 -5.34 13.09 1.63
CA PHE A 56 -4.96 12.76 0.25
C PHE A 56 -5.83 13.49 -0.78
N LYS A 57 -7.15 13.50 -0.58
CA LYS A 57 -8.09 14.18 -1.48
C LYS A 57 -7.78 15.66 -1.60
N ASP A 58 -7.54 16.33 -0.48
CA ASP A 58 -7.22 17.76 -0.45
C ASP A 58 -5.93 18.06 -1.20
N GLN A 59 -4.86 17.31 -0.93
CA GLN A 59 -3.59 17.50 -1.62
C GLN A 59 -3.66 17.16 -3.11
N LEU A 60 -4.33 16.06 -3.46
CA LEU A 60 -4.52 15.66 -4.84
C LEU A 60 -5.30 16.72 -5.62
N HIS A 61 -6.37 17.28 -5.03
CA HIS A 61 -7.16 18.33 -5.67
C HIS A 61 -6.38 19.63 -5.85
N GLN A 62 -5.55 20.00 -4.87
CA GLN A 62 -4.72 21.21 -4.94
C GLN A 62 -3.62 21.12 -6.00
N HIS A 63 -2.95 19.97 -6.13
CA HIS A 63 -1.83 19.80 -7.06
C HIS A 63 -2.28 19.33 -8.44
N PHE A 64 -3.28 18.46 -8.50
CA PHE A 64 -3.71 17.77 -9.72
C PHE A 64 -5.25 17.67 -9.79
N PRO A 65 -5.98 18.79 -9.98
CA PRO A 65 -7.45 18.82 -9.94
C PRO A 65 -8.13 17.90 -10.97
N GLU A 66 -7.44 17.55 -12.06
CA GLU A 66 -7.93 16.65 -13.11
C GLU A 66 -7.75 15.16 -12.78
N HIS A 67 -6.90 14.83 -11.81
CA HIS A 67 -6.66 13.45 -11.40
C HIS A 67 -7.84 12.91 -10.58
N LYS A 68 -7.98 11.59 -10.56
CA LYS A 68 -9.02 10.92 -9.79
C LYS A 68 -8.44 10.10 -8.67
N LEU A 69 -9.20 9.96 -7.59
CA LEU A 69 -8.97 8.99 -6.54
C LEU A 69 -9.96 7.84 -6.74
N PHE A 70 -9.45 6.62 -6.75
CA PHE A 70 -10.24 5.40 -6.79
C PHE A 70 -10.99 5.23 -5.47
N SER A 71 -12.28 4.93 -5.55
CA SER A 71 -13.11 4.59 -4.40
C SER A 71 -14.01 3.42 -4.79
N VAL A 72 -14.01 2.39 -3.93
CA VAL A 72 -14.74 1.12 -4.15
C VAL A 72 -16.26 1.35 -4.24
N ASP A 73 -16.77 2.36 -3.53
CA ASP A 73 -18.20 2.72 -3.54
C ASP A 73 -18.59 3.58 -4.75
N ALA A 74 -17.60 4.19 -5.40
CA ALA A 74 -17.79 5.12 -6.51
C ALA A 74 -17.32 4.51 -7.84
N VAL A 75 -17.54 3.20 -8.05
CA VAL A 75 -17.47 2.57 -9.38
C VAL A 75 -18.60 3.16 -10.23
N ASN A 76 -18.43 4.43 -10.61
CA ASN A 76 -19.34 5.18 -11.42
C ASN A 76 -19.11 4.83 -12.89
N GLN A 77 -20.21 4.56 -13.55
CA GLN A 77 -20.37 3.93 -14.87
C GLN A 77 -19.99 4.83 -16.06
N GLU A 78 -19.08 5.80 -15.89
CA GLU A 78 -18.73 6.77 -16.93
C GLU A 78 -17.21 6.95 -17.04
N TYR A 79 -16.50 5.85 -17.33
CA TYR A 79 -15.14 5.96 -17.86
C TYR A 79 -15.13 5.74 -19.37
N SER A 80 -14.83 6.80 -20.11
CA SER A 80 -14.21 6.71 -21.43
C SER A 80 -12.71 6.97 -21.27
N HIS A 81 -11.89 6.32 -22.09
CA HIS A 81 -10.45 6.60 -22.22
C HIS A 81 -10.13 8.05 -22.68
N GLU A 82 -11.16 8.88 -22.87
CA GLU A 82 -11.09 10.23 -23.40
C GLU A 82 -11.30 11.24 -22.27
N GLY A 83 -10.22 11.63 -21.60
CA GLY A 83 -10.19 12.87 -20.81
C GLY A 83 -9.57 12.79 -19.41
N LYS A 84 -9.50 11.61 -18.78
CA LYS A 84 -8.95 11.44 -17.40
C LYS A 84 -7.80 10.45 -17.42
N ARG A 85 -6.57 10.98 -17.52
CA ARG A 85 -5.35 10.19 -17.72
C ARG A 85 -4.90 9.44 -16.47
N TYR A 86 -4.94 10.08 -15.30
CA TYR A 86 -4.36 9.54 -14.07
C TYR A 86 -5.40 9.26 -12.98
N LEU A 87 -5.30 8.06 -12.41
CA LEU A 87 -6.11 7.56 -11.30
C LEU A 87 -5.18 7.11 -10.17
N TRP A 88 -5.45 7.55 -8.96
CA TRP A 88 -4.73 7.17 -7.76
C TRP A 88 -5.56 6.18 -6.95
N ALA A 89 -4.95 5.08 -6.50
CA ALA A 89 -5.55 4.18 -5.53
C ALA A 89 -4.77 4.29 -4.23
N PHE A 90 -5.44 4.69 -3.16
CA PHE A 90 -4.84 4.87 -1.85
C PHE A 90 -5.56 3.98 -0.84
N ASP A 91 -4.82 3.05 -0.24
CA ASP A 91 -5.26 2.34 0.96
C ASP A 91 -4.57 3.00 2.16
N PRO A 92 -5.31 3.79 2.97
CA PRO A 92 -4.74 4.51 4.09
C PRO A 92 -4.27 3.59 5.21
N LEU A 93 -4.71 2.33 5.27
CA LEU A 93 -4.41 1.47 6.40
C LEU A 93 -4.51 -0.03 6.10
N GLU A 94 -3.38 -0.65 5.81
CA GLU A 94 -3.24 -2.10 5.73
C GLU A 94 -2.70 -2.71 7.03
N GLY A 95 -3.18 -3.90 7.38
CA GLY A 95 -2.77 -4.56 8.61
C GLY A 95 -3.43 -3.98 9.86
N VAL A 96 -4.69 -3.56 9.73
CA VAL A 96 -5.48 -2.88 10.76
C VAL A 96 -5.38 -3.56 12.13
N ALA A 97 -5.48 -4.89 12.23
CA ALA A 97 -5.36 -5.60 13.51
C ALA A 97 -3.99 -5.36 14.19
N ASN A 98 -2.90 -5.33 13.42
CA ASN A 98 -1.57 -5.03 13.93
C ASN A 98 -1.47 -3.56 14.36
N PHE A 99 -2.05 -2.64 13.57
CA PHE A 99 -2.07 -1.21 13.86
C PHE A 99 -2.73 -0.88 15.21
N GLN A 100 -3.94 -1.38 15.47
CA GLN A 100 -4.63 -1.14 16.76
C GLN A 100 -3.90 -1.81 17.93
N ALA A 101 -3.27 -2.96 17.70
CA ALA A 101 -2.54 -3.71 18.73
C ALA A 101 -1.12 -3.18 19.02
N GLY A 102 -0.61 -2.22 18.26
CA GLY A 102 0.77 -1.73 18.42
C GLY A 102 1.84 -2.71 17.92
N ILE A 103 1.49 -3.59 16.98
CA ILE A 103 2.42 -4.51 16.32
C ILE A 103 2.98 -3.81 15.06
N PRO A 104 4.30 -3.76 14.83
CA PRO A 104 4.93 -2.90 13.81
C PRO A 104 4.85 -3.44 12.37
N LEU A 105 3.87 -4.30 12.05
CA LEU A 105 3.68 -4.90 10.72
C LEU A 105 2.37 -4.41 10.10
N TRP A 106 2.36 -3.15 9.70
CA TRP A 106 1.23 -2.47 9.06
C TRP A 106 1.80 -1.35 8.17
N GLY A 107 0.98 -0.82 7.28
CA GLY A 107 1.43 0.27 6.41
C GLY A 107 0.33 0.93 5.61
N LEU A 108 0.73 1.83 4.73
CA LEU A 108 -0.12 2.55 3.80
C LEU A 108 0.34 2.21 2.38
N SER A 109 -0.58 1.98 1.45
CA SER A 109 -0.25 1.73 0.05
C SER A 109 -0.88 2.78 -0.87
N LEU A 110 -0.08 3.22 -1.85
CA LEU A 110 -0.50 4.19 -2.86
C LEU A 110 -0.03 3.70 -4.23
N ALA A 111 -0.93 3.73 -5.20
CA ALA A 111 -0.63 3.41 -6.58
C ALA A 111 -1.14 4.51 -7.51
N LEU A 112 -0.38 4.75 -8.58
CA LEU A 112 -0.78 5.59 -9.70
C LEU A 112 -1.04 4.69 -10.91
N LEU A 113 -2.18 4.89 -11.53
CA LEU A 113 -2.58 4.26 -12.78
C LEU A 113 -2.71 5.33 -13.86
N GLU A 114 -2.21 5.02 -15.05
CA GLU A 114 -2.42 5.78 -16.27
C GLU A 114 -3.34 4.99 -17.20
N ASN A 115 -4.54 5.50 -17.48
CA ASN A 115 -5.55 4.78 -18.26
C ASN A 115 -5.79 3.33 -17.76
N PHE A 116 -5.87 3.17 -16.43
CA PHE A 116 -6.00 1.88 -15.73
C PHE A 116 -4.80 0.92 -15.85
N TRP A 117 -3.67 1.35 -16.40
CA TRP A 117 -2.41 0.63 -16.31
C TRP A 117 -1.59 1.13 -15.13
N PRO A 118 -1.11 0.26 -14.22
CA PRO A 118 -0.27 0.68 -13.10
C PRO A 118 1.06 1.23 -13.62
N VAL A 119 1.41 2.46 -13.21
CA VAL A 119 2.67 3.11 -13.59
C VAL A 119 3.62 3.27 -12.41
N PHE A 120 3.08 3.38 -11.20
CA PHE A 120 3.85 3.52 -9.96
C PHE A 120 3.09 2.90 -8.79
N GLY A 121 3.82 2.31 -7.85
CA GLY A 121 3.30 1.83 -6.57
C GLY A 121 4.29 2.06 -5.45
N VAL A 122 3.77 2.41 -4.27
CA VAL A 122 4.55 2.57 -3.05
C VAL A 122 3.79 1.98 -1.86
N PHE A 123 4.52 1.30 -0.99
CA PHE A 123 4.03 0.79 0.28
C PHE A 123 4.98 1.24 1.39
N PHE A 124 4.46 1.92 2.40
CA PHE A 124 5.25 2.46 3.50
C PHE A 124 4.78 1.86 4.83
N MET A 125 5.72 1.36 5.64
CA MET A 125 5.47 0.86 7.00
C MET A 125 6.06 1.84 8.03
N PRO A 126 5.27 2.79 8.57
CA PRO A 126 5.80 3.87 9.41
C PRO A 126 6.50 3.39 10.68
N ALA A 127 6.01 2.30 11.28
CA ALA A 127 6.56 1.75 12.51
C ALA A 127 7.98 1.15 12.36
N THR A 128 8.37 0.77 11.14
CA THR A 128 9.71 0.21 10.84
C THR A 128 10.57 1.16 10.00
N GLY A 129 9.95 2.11 9.30
CA GLY A 129 10.61 2.95 8.32
C GLY A 129 10.80 2.29 6.96
N ASP A 130 10.26 1.09 6.75
CA ASP A 130 10.37 0.38 5.48
C ASP A 130 9.52 1.06 4.39
N LEU A 131 10.18 1.53 3.33
CA LEU A 131 9.53 2.09 2.14
C LEU A 131 9.81 1.18 0.94
N PHE A 132 8.78 0.61 0.35
CA PHE A 132 8.88 -0.17 -0.88
C PHE A 132 8.27 0.61 -2.03
N HIS A 133 8.95 0.72 -3.16
CA HIS A 133 8.40 1.40 -4.33
C HIS A 133 8.89 0.80 -5.64
N ALA A 134 8.08 0.95 -6.68
CA ALA A 134 8.42 0.51 -8.02
C ALA A 134 7.72 1.38 -9.07
N ARG A 135 8.39 1.55 -10.22
CA ARG A 135 7.84 2.16 -11.43
C ARG A 135 7.77 1.11 -12.53
N ALA A 136 6.69 1.10 -13.30
CA ALA A 136 6.54 0.19 -14.43
C ALA A 136 7.71 0.34 -15.42
N GLY A 137 8.28 -0.79 -15.83
CA GLY A 137 9.47 -0.83 -16.71
C GLY A 137 10.80 -0.54 -16.02
N CYS A 138 10.82 -0.34 -14.70
CA CYS A 138 12.02 -0.12 -13.90
C CYS A 138 12.16 -1.19 -12.80
N CYS A 139 13.26 -1.15 -12.05
CA CYS A 139 13.46 -2.01 -10.88
C CYS A 139 12.52 -1.62 -9.72
N ALA A 140 12.35 -2.53 -8.76
CA ALA A 140 11.71 -2.27 -7.48
C ALA A 140 12.77 -1.97 -6.41
N TYR A 141 12.40 -1.22 -5.38
CA TYR A 141 13.32 -0.77 -4.35
C TYR A 141 12.73 -0.91 -2.93
N TRP A 142 13.61 -1.18 -1.98
CA TRP A 142 13.40 -0.96 -0.55
C TRP A 142 14.27 0.22 -0.11
N GLY A 143 13.64 1.37 0.13
CA GLY A 143 14.28 2.66 0.26
C GLY A 143 15.03 3.01 -1.03
N ARG A 144 16.36 2.97 -0.97
CA ARG A 144 17.25 3.18 -2.12
C ARG A 144 17.89 1.90 -2.65
N ARG A 145 17.67 0.77 -1.98
CA ARG A 145 18.26 -0.51 -2.34
C ARG A 145 17.35 -1.22 -3.34
N GLU A 146 17.88 -1.56 -4.50
CA GLU A 146 17.19 -2.42 -5.46
C GLU A 146 16.88 -3.79 -4.84
N ILE A 147 15.65 -4.27 -5.06
CA ILE A 147 15.20 -5.59 -4.61
C ILE A 147 14.91 -6.48 -5.81
N THR A 148 15.27 -7.75 -5.69
CA THR A 148 15.09 -8.74 -6.74
C THR A 148 14.69 -10.06 -6.10
N ILE A 149 13.96 -10.86 -6.88
CA ILE A 149 13.66 -12.24 -6.51
C ILE A 149 14.81 -13.08 -7.07
N PRO A 150 15.59 -13.78 -6.22
CA PRO A 150 16.63 -14.68 -6.70
C PRO A 150 16.02 -15.83 -7.50
N GLY A 151 16.80 -16.42 -8.41
CA GLY A 151 16.42 -17.69 -9.03
C GLY A 151 16.16 -18.74 -7.96
N SER A 152 15.12 -19.54 -8.11
CA SER A 152 14.74 -20.61 -7.18
C SER A 152 15.28 -21.96 -7.66
N ASP A 153 15.89 -22.71 -6.75
CA ASP A 153 16.33 -24.10 -6.97
C ASP A 153 15.22 -25.14 -6.66
N GLY A 154 13.98 -24.68 -6.46
CA GLY A 154 12.83 -25.50 -6.07
C GLY A 154 12.17 -25.07 -4.75
N ILE A 155 11.21 -25.86 -4.29
CA ILE A 155 10.50 -25.70 -3.01
C ILE A 155 10.95 -26.82 -2.06
N ASP A 156 11.34 -26.45 -0.85
CA ASP A 156 11.85 -27.33 0.20
C ASP A 156 11.33 -26.94 1.60
N ASP A 157 11.90 -27.51 2.67
CA ASP A 157 11.50 -27.27 4.06
C ASP A 157 11.96 -25.91 4.62
N GLU A 158 12.85 -25.22 3.92
CA GLU A 158 13.30 -23.86 4.26
C GLU A 158 12.51 -22.76 3.52
N SER A 159 11.81 -23.13 2.45
CA SER A 159 10.92 -22.24 1.70
C SER A 159 9.83 -21.63 2.59
N THR A 160 9.43 -20.38 2.32
CA THR A 160 8.44 -19.66 3.14
C THR A 160 7.18 -19.36 2.34
N LEU A 161 6.02 -19.69 2.88
CA LEU A 161 4.72 -19.32 2.31
C LEU A 161 4.03 -18.30 3.20
N LEU A 162 3.75 -17.11 2.65
CA LEU A 162 2.99 -16.08 3.34
C LEU A 162 1.50 -16.21 2.99
N THR A 163 0.65 -16.17 4.03
CA THR A 163 -0.79 -16.37 3.88
C THR A 163 -1.61 -15.50 4.83
N TYR A 164 -2.92 -15.49 4.65
CA TYR A 164 -3.87 -14.79 5.51
C TYR A 164 -4.19 -15.56 6.79
N SER A 165 -4.61 -14.85 7.84
CA SER A 165 -4.72 -15.40 9.20
C SER A 165 -5.67 -16.59 9.37
N ARG A 166 -6.71 -16.68 8.54
CA ARG A 166 -7.72 -17.76 8.58
C ARG A 166 -7.43 -18.91 7.61
N PHE A 167 -6.27 -18.92 6.96
CA PHE A 167 -5.89 -19.98 6.01
C PHE A 167 -6.10 -21.40 6.58
N HIS A 168 -5.69 -21.61 7.83
CA HIS A 168 -5.84 -22.90 8.53
C HIS A 168 -7.29 -23.35 8.77
N GLN A 169 -8.27 -22.44 8.68
CA GLN A 169 -9.69 -22.77 8.82
C GLN A 169 -10.30 -23.30 7.51
N HIS A 170 -9.66 -23.01 6.38
CA HIS A 170 -10.16 -23.33 5.05
C HIS A 170 -9.32 -24.38 4.33
N TYR A 171 -8.04 -24.48 4.68
CA TYR A 171 -7.07 -25.31 3.97
C TYR A 171 -6.22 -26.14 4.92
N ARG A 172 -5.95 -27.39 4.52
CA ARG A 172 -4.78 -28.16 4.97
C ARG A 172 -3.73 -28.06 3.87
N SER A 173 -2.48 -27.82 4.27
CA SER A 173 -1.37 -27.66 3.34
C SER A 173 -0.39 -28.82 3.48
N GLU A 174 0.06 -29.35 2.35
CA GLU A 174 1.20 -30.27 2.23
C GLU A 174 2.49 -29.52 1.89
N PHE A 175 2.48 -28.18 1.93
CA PHE A 175 3.66 -27.37 1.68
C PHE A 175 4.79 -27.79 2.64
N PRO A 176 5.97 -28.17 2.10
CA PRO A 176 7.04 -28.74 2.93
C PRO A 176 7.68 -27.69 3.85
N GLY A 177 7.60 -26.41 3.46
CA GLY A 177 8.24 -25.31 4.15
C GLY A 177 7.42 -24.63 5.25
N LYS A 178 7.83 -23.41 5.56
CA LYS A 178 7.35 -22.60 6.68
C LYS A 178 6.19 -21.71 6.25
N ILE A 179 4.99 -21.98 6.77
CA ILE A 179 3.83 -21.09 6.55
C ILE A 179 3.82 -19.98 7.61
N ARG A 180 3.62 -18.73 7.19
CA ARG A 180 3.51 -17.56 8.08
C ARG A 180 2.33 -16.68 7.70
N SER A 181 1.70 -16.05 8.70
CA SER A 181 0.72 -14.99 8.51
C SER A 181 1.15 -13.79 9.33
N LEU A 182 1.71 -12.77 8.66
CA LEU A 182 2.16 -11.53 9.32
C LEU A 182 1.06 -10.48 9.52
N GLY A 183 -0.15 -10.73 8.99
CA GLY A 183 -1.29 -9.84 9.23
C GLY A 183 -1.36 -8.58 8.37
N CYS A 184 -0.45 -8.39 7.40
CA CYS A 184 -0.47 -7.29 6.43
C CYS A 184 -0.11 -7.84 5.04
N THR A 185 -1.03 -7.74 4.08
CA THR A 185 -0.90 -8.34 2.74
C THR A 185 0.19 -7.66 1.92
N SER A 186 0.21 -6.32 1.88
CA SER A 186 1.27 -5.61 1.16
C SER A 186 2.66 -5.89 1.73
N ALA A 187 2.81 -6.02 3.05
CA ALA A 187 4.08 -6.46 3.64
C ALA A 187 4.48 -7.87 3.15
N HIS A 188 3.53 -8.79 2.98
CA HIS A 188 3.81 -10.11 2.41
C HIS A 188 4.33 -10.00 0.98
N LEU A 189 3.64 -9.23 0.13
CA LEU A 189 4.03 -9.03 -1.27
C LEU A 189 5.42 -8.39 -1.37
N CYS A 190 5.71 -7.40 -0.53
CA CYS A 190 7.03 -6.77 -0.49
C CYS A 190 8.12 -7.76 -0.06
N TYR A 191 7.87 -8.61 0.93
CA TYR A 191 8.84 -9.63 1.34
C TYR A 191 9.07 -10.70 0.26
N VAL A 192 8.04 -11.07 -0.51
CA VAL A 192 8.21 -11.90 -1.71
C VAL A 192 9.09 -11.17 -2.74
N ALA A 193 8.81 -9.89 -3.02
CA ALA A 193 9.60 -9.09 -3.96
C ALA A 193 11.08 -8.90 -3.53
N MET A 194 11.37 -9.08 -2.24
CA MET A 194 12.73 -9.10 -1.69
C MET A 194 13.41 -10.48 -1.76
N GLY A 195 12.72 -11.52 -2.23
CA GLY A 195 13.21 -12.90 -2.18
C GLY A 195 13.28 -13.48 -0.76
N ARG A 196 12.44 -13.00 0.16
CA ARG A 196 12.37 -13.49 1.55
C ARG A 196 11.27 -14.52 1.79
N ALA A 197 10.41 -14.75 0.78
CA ALA A 197 9.36 -15.76 0.75
C ALA A 197 9.10 -16.17 -0.70
#